data_AF-A0A1H1GZ82-F1
#
_entry.id   AF-A0A1H1GZ82-F1
#
_cell.length_a   1.000
_cell.length_b   1.000
_cell.length_c   1.000
_cell.angle_alpha   90.00
_cell.angle_beta   90.00
_cell.angle_gamma   90.00
#
_symmetry.space_group_name_H-M   'P 1'
#
loop_
_entity.id
_entity.type
_entity.pdbx_description
1 polymer ?
#
loop_
_entity_poly.entity_id
_entity_poly.type
_entity_poly.pdbx_seq_one_letter_code
_entity_poly.pdbx_strand_id
1 'polypeptide(L)'
;MKTQSASLAVAATLTAACLSIQAGLQRGGFVAERALWVAVGVVLVVAAHLLPALVRSHGWRIRIVGAVIWLACVAATCYGHAVFFLMAQKHAGDLRAAAVPVVTAKGRGLAEIARDRADAVTRLARTNARRCVEPCPKLIADRTAAAARVDALDIEQAEARRAEAAQDRATAARDAALADPVTGAMTAFGVTAAHADLIAGLAFAAVLEAVACFAWMLTLRPVVVTEIAATPVTQGSHVAPVTAVTVTSNAAPVAEDVTEPAPVLQLPVIEQADDKFQRDVTRARNGIAAGETRATVRDLQQYLGVAQKTASAIRKQIAEAPS
;
A
#
# COMPACT_ATOMS: atom_id res chain seq x y z
N MET A 1 1.48 -25.22 3.61
CA MET A 1 2.11 -23.89 3.44
C MET A 1 1.63 -23.17 2.18
N LYS A 2 1.77 -23.74 0.97
CA LYS A 2 1.34 -23.08 -0.29
C LYS A 2 -0.14 -22.67 -0.32
N THR A 3 -1.03 -23.51 0.22
CA THR A 3 -2.48 -23.23 0.30
C THR A 3 -2.80 -22.03 1.19
N GLN A 4 -2.13 -21.91 2.34
CA GLN A 4 -2.30 -20.79 3.28
C GLN A 4 -1.75 -19.47 2.72
N SER A 5 -0.60 -19.51 2.04
CA SER A 5 -0.09 -18.31 1.35
C SER A 5 -0.97 -17.89 0.18
N ALA A 6 -1.61 -18.85 -0.50
CA ALA A 6 -2.50 -18.57 -1.62
C ALA A 6 -3.81 -17.91 -1.16
N SER A 7 -4.41 -18.39 -0.08
CA SER A 7 -5.61 -17.76 0.48
C SER A 7 -5.32 -16.34 0.94
N LEU A 8 -4.17 -16.10 1.59
CA LEU A 8 -3.77 -14.75 2.01
C LEU A 8 -3.52 -13.82 0.80
N ALA A 9 -2.83 -14.33 -0.23
CA ALA A 9 -2.55 -13.57 -1.45
C ALA A 9 -3.84 -13.15 -2.17
N VAL A 10 -4.80 -14.07 -2.33
CA VAL A 10 -6.09 -13.79 -2.96
C VAL A 10 -6.90 -12.80 -2.14
N ALA A 11 -6.97 -12.99 -0.82
CA ALA A 11 -7.69 -12.08 0.06
C ALA A 11 -7.11 -10.66 -0.01
N ALA A 12 -5.78 -10.51 0.09
CA ALA A 12 -5.12 -9.21 0.04
C ALA A 12 -5.28 -8.54 -1.34
N THR A 13 -5.15 -9.28 -2.45
CA THR A 13 -5.41 -8.75 -3.80
C THR A 13 -6.86 -8.32 -3.97
N LEU A 14 -7.83 -9.10 -3.46
CA LEU A 14 -9.23 -8.76 -3.55
C LEU A 14 -9.54 -7.48 -2.76
N THR A 15 -9.01 -7.35 -1.54
CA THR A 15 -9.15 -6.13 -0.75
C THR A 15 -8.56 -4.92 -1.48
N ALA A 16 -7.33 -5.02 -1.99
CA ALA A 16 -6.71 -3.97 -2.79
C ALA A 16 -7.53 -3.61 -4.03
N ALA A 17 -8.04 -4.61 -4.77
CA ALA A 17 -8.89 -4.39 -5.93
C ALA A 17 -10.19 -3.65 -5.54
N CYS A 18 -10.85 -4.02 -4.44
CA CYS A 18 -12.02 -3.33 -3.94
C CYS A 18 -11.72 -1.85 -3.61
N LEU A 19 -10.60 -1.56 -2.94
CA LEU A 19 -10.17 -0.19 -2.66
C LEU A 19 -9.95 0.60 -3.95
N SER A 20 -9.25 -0.01 -4.92
CA SER A 20 -9.01 0.60 -6.22
C SER A 20 -10.28 0.82 -7.04
N ILE A 21 -11.27 -0.08 -6.94
CA ILE A 21 -12.58 0.08 -7.59
C ILE A 21 -13.30 1.28 -6.97
N GLN A 22 -13.38 1.36 -5.65
CA GLN A 22 -14.04 2.49 -4.98
C GLN A 22 -13.34 3.82 -5.31
N ALA A 23 -12.01 3.86 -5.30
CA ALA A 23 -11.24 5.03 -5.71
C ALA A 23 -11.47 5.41 -7.19
N GLY A 24 -11.56 4.41 -8.07
CA GLY A 24 -11.84 4.63 -9.49
C GLY A 24 -13.25 5.17 -9.75
N LEU A 25 -14.25 4.68 -9.02
CA LEU A 25 -15.63 5.18 -9.11
C LEU A 25 -15.78 6.63 -8.65
N GLN A 26 -14.91 7.09 -7.75
CA GLN A 26 -14.86 8.49 -7.30
C GLN A 26 -14.18 9.42 -8.32
N ARG A 27 -13.46 8.88 -9.32
CA ARG A 27 -12.74 9.66 -10.34
C ARG A 27 -13.52 9.64 -11.66
N GLY A 28 -13.85 10.82 -12.18
CA GLY A 28 -14.57 10.97 -13.45
C GLY A 28 -16.01 11.43 -13.26
N GLY A 29 -16.43 12.35 -14.13
CA GLY A 29 -17.79 12.88 -14.16
C GLY A 29 -18.75 11.94 -14.89
N PHE A 30 -18.25 11.22 -15.89
CA PHE A 30 -19.04 10.28 -16.70
C PHE A 30 -18.82 8.82 -16.32
N VAL A 31 -19.79 7.96 -16.62
CA VAL A 31 -19.74 6.51 -16.34
C VAL A 31 -18.57 5.84 -17.07
N ALA A 32 -18.31 6.22 -18.32
CA ALA A 32 -17.20 5.69 -19.10
C ALA A 32 -15.83 6.02 -18.49
N GLU A 33 -15.67 7.26 -17.98
CA GLU A 33 -14.44 7.68 -17.30
C GLU A 33 -14.21 6.88 -16.02
N ARG A 34 -15.25 6.70 -15.21
CA ARG A 34 -15.18 5.88 -13.99
C ARG A 34 -14.80 4.44 -14.29
N ALA A 35 -15.39 3.85 -15.33
CA ALA A 35 -15.07 2.50 -15.77
C ALA A 35 -13.59 2.37 -16.19
N LEU A 36 -13.06 3.37 -16.92
CA LEU A 36 -11.64 3.42 -17.29
C LEU A 36 -10.74 3.54 -16.05
N TRP A 37 -11.08 4.41 -15.09
CA TRP A 37 -10.32 4.56 -13.86
C TRP A 37 -10.30 3.29 -13.01
N VAL A 38 -11.43 2.59 -12.93
CA VAL A 38 -11.53 1.27 -12.28
C VAL A 38 -10.64 0.25 -12.98
N ALA A 39 -10.72 0.15 -14.31
CA ALA A 39 -9.92 -0.81 -15.08
C ALA A 39 -8.42 -0.58 -14.90
N VAL A 40 -7.97 0.68 -15.03
CA VAL A 40 -6.57 1.06 -14.81
C VAL A 40 -6.12 0.70 -13.40
N GLY A 41 -6.93 1.02 -12.40
CA GLY A 41 -6.61 0.72 -11.00
C GLY A 41 -6.46 -0.78 -10.73
N VAL A 42 -7.40 -1.60 -11.20
CA VAL A 42 -7.34 -3.07 -11.06
C VAL A 42 -6.10 -3.63 -11.75
N VAL A 43 -5.77 -3.17 -12.95
CA VAL A 43 -4.56 -3.60 -13.67
C VAL A 43 -3.30 -3.23 -12.88
N LEU A 44 -3.22 -2.04 -12.29
CA LEU A 44 -2.09 -1.62 -11.47
C LEU A 44 -1.94 -2.48 -10.21
N VAL A 45 -3.04 -2.84 -9.53
CA VAL A 45 -3.02 -3.74 -8.36
C VAL A 45 -2.53 -5.13 -8.73
N VAL A 46 -3.09 -5.70 -9.80
CA VAL A 46 -2.69 -7.03 -10.29
C VAL A 46 -1.20 -7.01 -10.68
N ALA A 47 -0.75 -5.99 -11.40
CA ALA A 47 0.65 -5.83 -11.78
C ALA A 47 1.55 -5.69 -10.55
N ALA A 48 1.19 -4.84 -9.58
CA ALA A 48 1.95 -4.64 -8.34
C ALA A 48 2.15 -5.95 -7.56
N HIS A 49 1.13 -6.79 -7.49
CA HIS A 49 1.16 -8.04 -6.72
C HIS A 49 1.89 -9.19 -7.44
N LEU A 50 1.72 -9.32 -8.77
CA LEU A 50 2.24 -10.46 -9.53
C LEU A 50 3.64 -10.21 -10.14
N LEU A 51 4.00 -8.98 -10.50
CA LEU A 51 5.30 -8.68 -11.14
C LEU A 51 6.50 -9.17 -10.32
N PRO A 52 6.59 -8.97 -8.99
CA PRO A 52 7.73 -9.42 -8.19
C PRO A 52 7.99 -10.92 -8.30
N ALA A 53 6.93 -11.71 -8.41
CA ALA A 53 7.02 -13.15 -8.52
C ALA A 53 7.42 -13.59 -9.93
N LEU A 54 6.88 -12.95 -10.97
CA LEU A 54 7.09 -13.30 -12.38
C LEU A 54 8.48 -12.93 -12.88
N VAL A 55 9.02 -11.78 -12.49
CA VAL A 55 10.34 -11.33 -12.98
C VAL A 55 11.50 -12.05 -12.30
N ARG A 56 11.24 -12.74 -11.19
CA ARG A 56 12.28 -13.43 -10.39
C ARG A 56 12.97 -14.57 -11.13
N SER A 57 12.35 -15.23 -12.11
CA SER A 57 13.01 -16.31 -12.88
C SER A 57 13.90 -15.80 -14.02
N HIS A 58 13.84 -14.51 -14.35
CA HIS A 58 14.50 -13.94 -15.52
C HIS A 58 15.87 -13.33 -15.20
N GLY A 59 16.67 -13.09 -16.24
CA GLY A 59 17.99 -12.47 -16.14
C GLY A 59 17.97 -11.04 -15.58
N TRP A 60 19.15 -10.55 -15.17
CA TRP A 60 19.31 -9.30 -14.42
C TRP A 60 18.70 -8.06 -15.11
N ARG A 61 18.82 -7.95 -16.44
CA ARG A 61 18.25 -6.81 -17.20
C ARG A 61 16.72 -6.74 -17.10
N ILE A 62 16.05 -7.89 -17.27
CA ILE A 62 14.59 -7.99 -17.16
C ILE A 62 14.15 -7.74 -15.72
N ARG A 63 14.93 -8.19 -14.72
CA ARG A 63 14.66 -7.89 -13.31
C ARG A 63 14.72 -6.40 -13.00
N ILE A 64 15.68 -5.65 -13.54
CA ILE A 64 15.76 -4.19 -13.32
C ILE A 64 14.51 -3.51 -13.91
N VAL A 65 14.19 -3.79 -15.17
CA VAL A 65 13.02 -3.19 -15.83
C VAL A 65 11.74 -3.56 -15.09
N GLY A 66 11.61 -4.83 -14.70
CA GLY A 66 10.50 -5.33 -13.90
C GLY A 66 10.38 -4.66 -12.53
N ALA A 67 11.50 -4.40 -11.85
CA ALA A 67 11.53 -3.72 -10.56
C ALA A 67 11.10 -2.24 -10.68
N VAL A 68 11.51 -1.55 -11.76
CA VAL A 68 11.09 -0.17 -12.01
C VAL A 68 9.58 -0.09 -12.27
N ILE A 69 9.05 -0.97 -13.15
CA ILE A 69 7.61 -1.04 -13.44
C ILE A 69 6.83 -1.40 -12.17
N TRP A 70 7.31 -2.37 -11.40
CA TRP A 70 6.72 -2.76 -10.13
C TRP A 70 6.65 -1.58 -9.15
N LEU A 71 7.74 -0.83 -8.98
CA LEU A 71 7.77 0.33 -8.07
C LEU A 71 6.77 1.41 -8.51
N ALA A 72 6.65 1.65 -9.82
CA ALA A 72 5.65 2.58 -10.35
C ALA A 72 4.21 2.11 -10.09
N CYS A 73 3.93 0.81 -10.27
CA CYS A 73 2.63 0.23 -9.95
C CYS A 73 2.32 0.38 -8.46
N VAL A 74 3.24 0.01 -7.58
CA VAL A 74 3.08 0.15 -6.12
C VAL A 74 2.86 1.60 -5.71
N ALA A 75 3.60 2.55 -6.27
CA ALA A 75 3.41 3.97 -5.97
C ALA A 75 2.01 4.45 -6.39
N ALA A 76 1.55 4.05 -7.57
CA ALA A 76 0.24 4.42 -8.07
C ALA A 76 -0.93 3.76 -7.30
N THR A 77 -0.81 2.48 -6.91
CA THR A 77 -1.80 1.78 -6.07
C THR A 77 -1.85 2.40 -4.67
N CYS A 78 -0.69 2.60 -4.04
CA CYS A 78 -0.59 3.26 -2.75
C CYS A 78 -1.21 4.66 -2.75
N TYR A 79 -0.96 5.47 -3.79
CA TYR A 79 -1.61 6.78 -3.93
C TYR A 79 -3.13 6.65 -4.06
N GLY A 80 -3.63 5.72 -4.89
CA GLY A 80 -5.06 5.46 -5.03
C GLY A 80 -5.73 5.07 -3.71
N HIS A 81 -5.10 4.16 -2.96
CA HIS A 81 -5.61 3.69 -1.66
C HIS A 81 -5.53 4.77 -0.58
N ALA A 82 -4.43 5.54 -0.53
CA ALA A 82 -4.28 6.66 0.40
C ALA A 82 -5.40 7.70 0.20
N VAL A 83 -5.71 8.05 -1.06
CA VAL A 83 -6.81 8.95 -1.38
C VAL A 83 -8.16 8.38 -0.90
N PHE A 84 -8.41 7.08 -1.06
CA PHE A 84 -9.63 6.45 -0.54
C PHE A 84 -9.70 6.56 1.00
N PHE A 85 -8.62 6.22 1.71
CA PHE A 85 -8.59 6.31 3.18
C PHE A 85 -8.82 7.75 3.66
N LEU A 86 -8.19 8.73 3.02
CA LEU A 86 -8.40 10.16 3.30
C LEU A 86 -9.87 10.56 3.12
N MET A 87 -10.50 10.16 2.02
CA MET A 87 -11.90 10.48 1.77
C MET A 87 -12.83 9.76 2.74
N ALA A 88 -12.52 8.52 3.12
CA ALA A 88 -13.26 7.79 4.14
C ALA A 88 -13.16 8.45 5.52
N GLN A 89 -11.97 8.88 5.92
CA GLN A 89 -11.74 9.64 7.17
C GLN A 89 -12.51 10.97 7.16
N LYS A 90 -12.44 11.72 6.06
CA LYS A 90 -13.20 12.96 5.87
C LYS A 90 -14.69 12.71 6.03
N HIS A 91 -15.23 11.71 5.34
CA HIS A 91 -16.65 11.38 5.43
C HIS A 91 -17.08 10.99 6.85
N ALA A 92 -16.26 10.21 7.55
CA ALA A 92 -16.50 9.89 8.96
C ALA A 92 -16.42 11.13 9.88
N GLY A 93 -15.53 12.07 9.58
CA GLY A 93 -15.48 13.39 10.23
C GLY A 93 -16.75 14.21 10.00
N ASP A 94 -17.22 14.27 8.76
CA ASP A 94 -18.44 14.98 8.39
C ASP A 94 -19.68 14.39 9.10
N LEU A 95 -19.76 13.07 9.22
CA LEU A 95 -20.83 12.39 9.98
C LEU A 95 -20.79 12.71 11.48
N ARG A 96 -19.60 12.73 12.09
CA ARG A 96 -19.41 13.11 13.50
C ARG A 96 -19.77 14.59 13.71
N ALA A 97 -19.35 15.47 12.82
CA ALA A 97 -19.68 16.88 12.87
C ALA A 97 -21.18 17.15 12.64
N ALA A 98 -21.84 16.37 11.78
CA ALA A 98 -23.28 16.47 11.56
C ALA A 98 -24.10 16.14 12.82
N ALA A 99 -23.59 15.28 13.71
CA ALA A 99 -24.21 14.97 14.99
C ALA A 99 -24.09 16.11 16.03
N VAL A 100 -23.18 17.08 15.82
CA VAL A 100 -23.03 18.24 16.72
C VAL A 100 -24.10 19.27 16.40
N PRO A 101 -24.91 19.71 17.39
CA PRO A 101 -25.96 20.70 17.16
C PRO A 101 -25.38 22.04 16.74
N VAL A 102 -26.00 22.66 15.73
CA VAL A 102 -25.67 24.02 15.31
C VAL A 102 -26.33 25.00 16.27
N VAL A 103 -25.51 25.78 16.99
CA VAL A 103 -25.97 26.84 17.88
C VAL A 103 -25.72 28.17 17.20
N THR A 104 -26.76 28.96 17.00
CA THR A 104 -26.68 30.32 16.46
C THR A 104 -27.05 31.30 17.56
N ALA A 105 -26.17 32.26 17.85
CA ALA A 105 -26.49 33.37 18.72
C ALA A 105 -27.70 34.13 18.15
N LYS A 106 -28.71 34.34 19.00
CA LYS A 106 -29.91 35.08 18.65
C LYS A 106 -29.84 36.47 19.29
N GLY A 107 -30.31 37.48 18.57
CA GLY A 107 -30.40 38.85 19.06
C GLY A 107 -29.51 39.82 18.29
N ARG A 108 -29.33 41.00 18.88
CA ARG A 108 -28.53 42.09 18.31
C ARG A 108 -27.04 41.81 18.52
N GLY A 109 -26.21 42.29 17.60
CA GLY A 109 -24.76 42.09 17.69
C GLY A 109 -24.16 42.86 18.87
N LEU A 110 -23.11 42.31 19.50
CA LEU A 110 -22.43 42.98 20.61
C LEU A 110 -21.94 44.39 20.27
N ALA A 111 -21.55 44.64 19.02
CA ALA A 111 -21.13 45.96 18.56
C ALA A 111 -22.27 46.99 18.54
N GLU A 112 -23.50 46.56 18.24
CA GLU A 112 -24.69 47.41 18.30
C GLU A 112 -25.07 47.72 19.75
N ILE A 113 -25.13 46.69 20.60
CA ILE A 113 -25.42 46.83 22.03
C ILE A 113 -24.38 47.74 22.71
N ALA A 114 -23.09 47.59 22.37
CA ALA A 114 -22.03 48.43 22.91
C ALA A 114 -22.17 49.90 22.50
N ARG A 115 -22.61 50.18 21.28
CA ARG A 115 -22.87 51.56 20.80
C ARG A 115 -24.03 52.19 21.56
N ASP A 116 -25.15 51.48 21.67
CA ASP A 116 -26.33 51.95 22.41
C ASP A 116 -26.01 52.20 23.89
N ARG A 117 -25.19 51.33 24.49
CA ARG A 117 -24.73 51.50 25.86
C ARG A 117 -23.89 52.76 26.03
N ALA A 118 -22.95 53.02 25.11
CA ALA A 118 -22.14 54.24 25.15
C ALA A 118 -23.02 55.51 25.06
N ASP A 119 -24.04 55.49 24.22
CA ASP A 119 -25.00 56.60 24.10
C ASP A 119 -25.85 56.77 25.37
N ALA A 120 -26.34 55.68 25.95
CA ALA A 120 -27.11 55.70 27.19
C ALA A 120 -26.28 56.23 28.38
N VAL A 121 -25.02 55.78 28.50
CA VAL A 121 -24.08 56.27 29.53
C VAL A 121 -23.78 57.76 29.33
N THR A 122 -23.57 58.20 28.09
CA THR A 122 -23.35 59.62 27.78
C THR A 122 -24.56 60.47 28.16
N ARG A 123 -25.78 59.97 27.91
CA ARG A 123 -27.03 60.65 28.28
C ARG A 123 -27.18 60.74 29.80
N LEU A 124 -26.91 59.65 30.52
CA LEU A 124 -26.93 59.62 31.98
C LEU A 124 -25.92 60.62 32.57
N ALA A 125 -24.69 60.67 32.04
CA ALA A 125 -23.67 61.63 32.47
C ALA A 125 -24.13 63.09 32.29
N ARG A 126 -24.75 63.41 31.14
CA ARG A 126 -25.32 64.76 30.89
C ARG A 126 -26.46 65.09 31.86
N THR A 127 -27.34 64.15 32.19
CA THR A 127 -28.42 64.36 33.18
C THR A 127 -27.87 64.50 34.61
N ASN A 128 -26.80 63.77 34.94
CA ASN A 128 -26.13 63.89 36.24
C ASN A 128 -25.41 65.23 36.42
N ALA A 129 -24.87 65.82 35.34
CA ALA A 129 -24.22 67.12 35.39
C ALA A 129 -25.19 68.30 35.68
N ARG A 130 -26.49 68.13 35.42
CA ARG A 130 -27.51 69.16 35.72
C ARG A 130 -27.69 69.29 37.23
N ARG A 131 -27.67 70.51 37.77
CA ARG A 131 -27.97 70.81 39.18
C ARG A 131 -29.34 71.46 39.31
N CYS A 132 -30.05 71.15 40.38
CA CYS A 132 -31.26 71.84 40.83
C CYS A 132 -31.04 72.42 42.22
N VAL A 133 -31.61 73.60 42.49
CA VAL A 133 -31.54 74.29 43.80
C VAL A 133 -32.64 73.81 44.75
N GLU A 134 -33.75 73.29 44.21
CA GLU A 134 -34.85 72.68 44.96
C GLU A 134 -35.02 71.20 44.61
N PRO A 135 -35.78 70.42 45.41
CA PRO A 135 -36.16 69.05 45.04
C PRO A 135 -36.82 69.06 43.65
N CYS A 136 -36.18 68.41 42.68
CA CYS A 136 -36.65 68.29 41.30
C CYS A 136 -37.11 66.84 41.04
N PRO A 137 -38.36 66.46 41.35
CA PRO A 137 -38.87 65.11 41.13
C PRO A 137 -38.66 64.62 39.68
N LYS A 138 -38.83 65.53 38.71
CA LYS A 138 -38.64 65.24 37.30
C LYS A 138 -37.19 64.88 36.96
N LEU A 139 -36.20 65.60 37.49
CA LEU A 139 -34.78 65.29 37.25
C LEU A 139 -34.39 63.97 37.93
N ILE A 140 -34.94 63.69 39.11
CA ILE A 140 -34.74 62.40 39.79
C ILE A 140 -35.30 61.27 38.92
N ALA A 141 -36.53 61.40 38.42
CA ALA A 141 -37.13 60.43 37.52
C ALA A 141 -36.34 60.25 36.21
N ASP A 142 -35.81 61.33 35.62
CA ASP A 142 -34.99 61.24 34.41
C ASP A 142 -33.66 60.52 34.67
N ARG A 143 -33.05 60.70 35.84
CA ARG A 143 -31.82 59.98 36.25
C ARG A 143 -32.09 58.51 36.50
N THR A 144 -33.16 58.18 37.21
CA THR A 144 -33.51 56.78 37.49
C THR A 144 -33.88 56.05 36.21
N ALA A 145 -34.62 56.69 35.29
CA ALA A 145 -34.93 56.11 33.98
C ALA A 145 -33.67 55.93 33.12
N ALA A 146 -32.74 56.89 33.11
CA ALA A 146 -31.49 56.77 32.38
C ALA A 146 -30.57 55.68 32.96
N ALA A 147 -30.50 55.54 34.29
CA ALA A 147 -29.76 54.47 34.95
C ALA A 147 -30.36 53.10 34.63
N ALA A 148 -31.68 52.96 34.74
CA ALA A 148 -32.38 51.72 34.38
C ALA A 148 -32.15 51.32 32.90
N ARG A 149 -32.00 52.30 32.00
CA ARG A 149 -31.66 52.01 30.59
C ARG A 149 -30.24 51.46 30.43
N VAL A 150 -29.27 51.96 31.18
CA VAL A 150 -27.91 51.42 31.20
C VAL A 150 -27.92 50.00 31.76
N ASP A 151 -28.60 49.78 32.89
CA ASP A 151 -28.71 48.45 33.51
C ASP A 151 -29.37 47.43 32.57
N ALA A 152 -30.42 47.83 31.84
CA ALA A 152 -31.06 46.98 30.84
C ALA A 152 -30.10 46.59 29.70
N LEU A 153 -29.25 47.51 29.24
CA LEU A 153 -28.26 47.23 28.20
C LEU A 153 -27.10 46.36 28.73
N ASP A 154 -26.73 46.49 30.00
CA ASP A 154 -25.75 45.61 30.65
C ASP A 154 -26.27 44.16 30.74
N ILE A 155 -27.55 43.97 31.06
CA ILE A 155 -28.19 42.65 31.05
C ILE A 155 -28.20 42.06 29.64
N GLU A 156 -28.63 42.83 28.64
CA GLU A 156 -28.67 42.38 27.24
C GLU A 156 -27.26 42.01 26.73
N GLN A 157 -26.25 42.80 27.08
CA GLN A 157 -24.85 42.50 26.75
C GLN A 157 -24.38 41.19 27.39
N ALA A 158 -24.74 40.93 28.65
CA ALA A 158 -24.37 39.69 29.35
C ALA A 158 -25.07 38.46 28.76
N GLU A 159 -26.31 38.59 28.29
CA GLU A 159 -27.01 37.53 27.57
C GLU A 159 -26.40 37.27 26.19
N ALA A 160 -26.11 38.33 25.43
CA ALA A 160 -25.45 38.23 24.13
C ALA A 160 -24.08 37.54 24.23
N ARG A 161 -23.25 37.89 25.22
CA ARG A 161 -21.96 37.22 25.48
C ARG A 161 -22.11 35.74 25.80
N ARG A 162 -23.14 35.37 26.60
CA ARG A 162 -23.42 33.97 26.92
C ARG A 162 -23.85 33.19 25.68
N ALA A 163 -24.62 33.81 24.78
CA ALA A 163 -25.05 33.22 23.52
C ALA A 163 -23.87 33.02 22.54
N GLU A 164 -23.01 34.03 22.36
CA GLU A 164 -21.79 33.91 21.55
C GLU A 164 -20.86 32.83 22.10
N ALA A 165 -20.60 32.81 23.41
CA ALA A 165 -19.78 31.77 24.03
C ALA A 165 -20.38 30.35 23.89
N ALA A 166 -21.71 30.22 23.77
CA ALA A 166 -22.36 28.95 23.49
C ALA A 166 -22.19 28.53 22.01
N GLN A 167 -22.31 29.49 21.09
CA GLN A 167 -22.02 29.28 19.68
C GLN A 167 -20.55 28.93 19.45
N ASP A 168 -19.62 29.61 20.10
CA ASP A 168 -18.18 29.34 20.01
C ASP A 168 -17.85 27.93 20.50
N ARG A 169 -18.44 27.51 21.63
CA ARG A 169 -18.29 26.14 22.14
C ARG A 169 -18.87 25.09 21.18
N ALA A 170 -20.02 25.37 20.57
CA ALA A 170 -20.62 24.47 19.59
C ALA A 170 -19.78 24.39 18.30
N THR A 171 -19.22 25.52 17.86
CA THR A 171 -18.32 25.59 16.69
C THR A 171 -17.03 24.84 16.96
N ALA A 172 -16.39 25.08 18.11
CA ALA A 172 -15.20 24.35 18.54
C ALA A 172 -15.44 22.84 18.69
N ALA A 173 -16.60 22.44 19.22
CA ALA A 173 -16.96 21.02 19.30
C ALA A 173 -17.17 20.40 17.92
N ARG A 174 -17.75 21.15 16.97
CA ARG A 174 -17.93 20.71 15.59
C ARG A 174 -16.59 20.57 14.85
N ASP A 175 -15.70 21.55 15.02
CA ASP A 175 -14.34 21.52 14.44
C ASP A 175 -13.52 20.36 15.02
N ALA A 176 -13.63 20.10 16.32
CA ALA A 176 -13.01 18.94 16.96
C ALA A 176 -13.59 17.62 16.43
N ALA A 177 -14.89 17.56 16.12
CA ALA A 177 -15.54 16.37 15.57
C ALA A 177 -15.13 16.06 14.12
N LEU A 178 -14.74 17.09 13.35
CA LEU A 178 -14.18 16.92 12.00
C LEU A 178 -12.78 16.28 12.02
N ALA A 179 -11.98 16.54 13.06
CA ALA A 179 -10.62 16.01 13.18
C ALA A 179 -10.63 14.49 13.44
N ASP A 180 -9.65 13.77 12.89
CA ASP A 180 -9.39 12.37 13.24
C ASP A 180 -8.60 12.31 14.57
N PRO A 181 -9.11 11.61 15.60
CA PRO A 181 -8.43 11.50 16.89
C PRO A 181 -7.03 10.85 16.80
N VAL A 182 -6.77 10.02 15.79
CA VAL A 182 -5.49 9.32 15.63
C VAL A 182 -4.41 10.25 15.07
N THR A 183 -4.75 11.15 14.16
CA THR A 183 -3.82 12.14 13.60
C THR A 183 -3.72 13.42 14.42
N GLY A 184 -4.70 13.70 15.29
CA GLY A 184 -4.59 14.74 16.31
C GLY A 184 -3.39 14.58 17.25
N ALA A 185 -2.89 13.36 17.45
CA ALA A 185 -1.65 13.11 18.20
C ALA A 185 -0.38 13.44 17.39
N MET A 186 -0.44 13.37 16.06
CA MET A 186 0.70 13.65 15.17
C MET A 186 0.90 15.15 14.95
N THR A 187 -0.15 15.97 15.10
CA THR A 187 -0.03 17.44 15.00
C THR A 187 0.74 18.06 16.17
N ALA A 188 0.82 17.37 17.30
CA ALA A 188 1.68 17.75 18.43
C ALA A 188 3.18 17.78 18.07
N PHE A 189 3.58 17.08 17.01
CA PHE A 189 4.94 17.05 16.49
C PHE A 189 5.18 18.03 15.32
N GLY A 190 4.26 18.97 15.08
CA GLY A 190 4.41 20.01 14.06
C GLY A 190 4.05 19.58 12.62
N VAL A 191 3.49 18.38 12.43
CA VAL A 191 2.95 17.93 11.15
C VAL A 191 1.53 18.46 10.99
N THR A 192 1.20 19.11 9.87
CA THR A 192 -0.18 19.56 9.64
C THR A 192 -1.13 18.35 9.53
N ALA A 193 -2.37 18.46 10.01
CA ALA A 193 -3.35 17.36 9.98
C ALA A 193 -3.47 16.69 8.60
N ALA A 194 -3.55 17.47 7.52
CA ALA A 194 -3.65 16.96 6.15
C ALA A 194 -2.47 16.06 5.73
N HIS A 195 -1.26 16.39 6.16
CA HIS A 195 -0.08 15.56 5.90
C HIS A 195 -0.06 14.31 6.77
N ALA A 196 -0.50 14.41 8.04
CA ALA A 196 -0.60 13.27 8.94
C ALA A 196 -1.61 12.22 8.43
N ASP A 197 -2.79 12.67 7.96
CA ASP A 197 -3.81 11.78 7.39
C ASP A 197 -3.27 11.09 6.13
N LEU A 198 -2.54 11.84 5.28
CA LEU A 198 -1.93 11.28 4.07
C LEU A 198 -0.87 10.23 4.39
N ILE A 199 -0.01 10.50 5.38
CA ILE A 199 1.02 9.56 5.84
C ILE A 199 0.38 8.29 6.40
N ALA A 200 -0.66 8.43 7.23
CA ALA A 200 -1.37 7.30 7.80
C ALA A 200 -2.03 6.44 6.70
N GLY A 201 -2.74 7.06 5.75
CA GLY A 201 -3.32 6.38 4.60
C GLY A 201 -2.27 5.67 3.73
N LEU A 202 -1.12 6.31 3.51
CA LEU A 202 -0.01 5.71 2.78
C LEU A 202 0.62 4.52 3.52
N ALA A 203 0.74 4.60 4.86
CA ALA A 203 1.28 3.51 5.67
C ALA A 203 0.38 2.28 5.63
N PHE A 204 -0.94 2.45 5.78
CA PHE A 204 -1.90 1.33 5.65
C PHE A 204 -1.88 0.72 4.25
N ALA A 205 -1.82 1.55 3.21
CA ALA A 205 -1.69 1.07 1.84
C ALA A 205 -0.38 0.29 1.66
N ALA A 206 0.76 0.82 2.10
CA ALA A 206 2.05 0.16 1.98
C ALA A 206 2.09 -1.21 2.67
N VAL A 207 1.50 -1.34 3.87
CA VAL A 207 1.40 -2.63 4.57
C VAL A 207 0.55 -3.62 3.78
N LEU A 208 -0.60 -3.20 3.26
CA LEU A 208 -1.48 -4.06 2.46
C LEU A 208 -0.77 -4.58 1.21
N GLU A 209 -0.12 -3.69 0.45
CA GLU A 209 0.62 -4.04 -0.76
C GLU A 209 1.80 -4.97 -0.44
N ALA A 210 2.54 -4.70 0.65
CA ALA A 210 3.67 -5.53 1.07
C ALA A 210 3.23 -6.96 1.44
N VAL A 211 2.13 -7.11 2.18
CA VAL A 211 1.57 -8.42 2.54
C VAL A 211 1.14 -9.18 1.29
N ALA A 212 0.46 -8.52 0.34
CA ALA A 212 0.04 -9.14 -0.90
C ALA A 212 1.23 -9.59 -1.77
N CYS A 213 2.20 -8.70 -2.00
CA CYS A 213 3.41 -9.01 -2.76
C CYS A 213 4.17 -10.18 -2.12
N PHE A 214 4.34 -10.16 -0.80
CA PHE A 214 5.02 -11.23 -0.07
C PHE A 214 4.29 -12.57 -0.19
N ALA A 215 2.96 -12.56 -0.05
CA ALA A 215 2.15 -13.76 -0.20
C ALA A 215 2.26 -14.34 -1.62
N TRP A 216 2.22 -13.52 -2.68
CA TRP A 216 2.41 -13.96 -4.07
C TRP A 216 3.83 -14.48 -4.35
N MET A 217 4.85 -13.88 -3.74
CA MET A 217 6.22 -14.40 -3.83
C MET A 217 6.35 -15.79 -3.19
N LEU A 218 5.61 -16.09 -2.13
CA LEU A 218 5.60 -17.41 -1.48
C LEU A 218 4.80 -18.44 -2.28
N THR A 219 3.67 -18.05 -2.86
CA THR A 219 2.80 -18.98 -3.63
C THR A 219 3.48 -19.44 -4.92
N LEU A 220 4.11 -18.51 -5.64
CA LEU A 220 4.75 -18.75 -6.94
C LEU A 220 6.22 -19.20 -6.82
N ARG A 221 6.63 -19.70 -5.64
CA ARG A 221 7.95 -20.33 -5.50
C ARG A 221 8.04 -21.60 -6.37
N PRO A 222 9.05 -21.72 -7.25
CA PRO A 222 9.30 -22.94 -7.99
C PRO A 222 9.62 -24.02 -6.97
N VAL A 223 8.81 -25.07 -6.97
CA VAL A 223 9.16 -26.28 -6.23
C VAL A 223 10.20 -26.95 -7.11
N VAL A 224 11.44 -26.98 -6.63
CA VAL A 224 12.41 -27.95 -7.13
C VAL A 224 11.88 -29.30 -6.69
N VAL A 225 11.16 -29.99 -7.57
CA VAL A 225 10.82 -31.39 -7.38
C VAL A 225 12.12 -32.14 -7.54
N THR A 226 12.81 -32.38 -6.43
CA THR A 226 13.81 -33.45 -6.39
C THR A 226 13.01 -34.74 -6.50
N GLU A 227 12.82 -35.26 -7.71
CA GLU A 227 12.46 -36.67 -7.88
C GLU A 227 13.60 -37.49 -7.27
N ILE A 228 13.46 -37.82 -5.98
CA ILE A 228 14.19 -38.94 -5.41
C ILE A 228 13.53 -40.15 -6.06
N ALA A 229 14.15 -40.68 -7.10
CA ALA A 229 13.83 -41.98 -7.64
C ALA A 229 13.94 -43.00 -6.50
N ALA A 230 12.80 -43.34 -5.89
CA ALA A 230 12.71 -44.43 -4.94
C ALA A 230 12.84 -45.73 -5.74
N THR A 231 14.04 -46.28 -5.78
CA THR A 231 14.28 -47.67 -6.19
C THR A 231 13.51 -48.58 -5.23
N PRO A 232 12.55 -49.42 -5.70
CA PRO A 232 11.88 -50.36 -4.82
C PRO A 232 12.86 -51.45 -4.37
N VAL A 233 13.02 -51.57 -3.05
CA VAL A 233 13.79 -52.61 -2.37
C VAL A 233 13.11 -53.97 -2.58
N THR A 234 13.93 -54.93 -2.99
CA THR A 234 13.60 -56.34 -3.22
C THR A 234 13.31 -57.06 -1.91
N GLN A 235 12.15 -57.71 -1.79
CA GLN A 235 11.90 -58.76 -0.80
C GLN A 235 11.06 -59.87 -1.46
N GLY A 236 11.65 -61.06 -1.57
CA GLY A 236 11.15 -62.15 -2.41
C GLY A 236 10.11 -63.06 -1.77
N SER A 237 9.34 -63.76 -2.62
CA SER A 237 9.16 -65.24 -2.58
C SER A 237 8.15 -65.67 -3.67
N HIS A 238 8.62 -66.57 -4.56
CA HIS A 238 7.91 -67.55 -5.40
C HIS A 238 6.58 -67.21 -6.11
N VAL A 239 6.62 -67.19 -7.46
CA VAL A 239 6.03 -68.19 -8.39
C VAL A 239 6.17 -67.65 -9.84
N ALA A 240 6.78 -68.43 -10.72
CA ALA A 240 6.79 -68.24 -12.18
C ALA A 240 5.58 -68.99 -12.79
N PRO A 241 5.04 -68.63 -13.98
CA PRO A 241 5.80 -68.71 -15.25
C PRO A 241 5.60 -67.57 -16.27
N VAL A 242 6.68 -67.31 -17.04
CA VAL A 242 6.81 -67.19 -18.53
C VAL A 242 5.64 -66.51 -19.28
N THR A 243 5.82 -65.42 -20.03
CA THR A 243 6.44 -65.42 -21.39
C THR A 243 7.19 -64.13 -21.77
N ALA A 244 8.31 -64.31 -22.45
CA ALA A 244 9.17 -63.31 -23.06
C ALA A 244 8.63 -62.78 -24.40
N VAL A 245 8.94 -61.53 -24.76
CA VAL A 245 9.33 -61.14 -26.13
C VAL A 245 10.36 -60.00 -26.09
N THR A 246 11.50 -60.31 -26.69
CA THR A 246 12.66 -59.49 -27.06
C THR A 246 12.32 -58.44 -28.11
N VAL A 247 12.87 -57.21 -28.04
CA VAL A 247 13.32 -56.49 -29.25
C VAL A 247 14.61 -55.73 -28.98
N THR A 248 15.56 -56.02 -29.86
CA THR A 248 16.96 -55.65 -29.93
C THR A 248 17.16 -54.24 -30.50
N SER A 249 18.28 -53.62 -30.12
CA SER A 249 18.96 -52.52 -30.81
C SER A 249 19.17 -52.79 -32.31
N ASN A 250 19.16 -51.73 -33.14
CA ASN A 250 19.99 -51.47 -34.35
C ASN A 250 19.48 -50.18 -35.03
N ALA A 251 20.27 -49.11 -35.13
CA ALA A 251 21.17 -48.75 -36.24
C ALA A 251 20.46 -48.37 -37.57
N ALA A 252 20.60 -47.09 -37.96
CA ALA A 252 20.27 -46.48 -39.26
C ALA A 252 21.23 -46.98 -40.39
N PRO A 253 21.17 -46.56 -41.69
CA PRO A 253 20.38 -45.49 -42.36
C PRO A 253 19.81 -45.86 -43.77
N VAL A 254 19.11 -44.92 -44.46
CA VAL A 254 19.19 -44.57 -45.93
C VAL A 254 17.88 -43.93 -46.49
N ALA A 255 18.07 -42.70 -47.00
CA ALA A 255 17.54 -41.92 -48.15
C ALA A 255 16.05 -41.64 -48.48
N GLU A 256 15.81 -40.33 -48.75
CA GLU A 256 14.96 -39.63 -49.77
C GLU A 256 13.42 -39.79 -49.73
N ASP A 257 12.53 -38.78 -49.92
CA ASP A 257 12.60 -37.45 -50.54
C ASP A 257 11.36 -36.55 -50.18
N VAL A 258 11.49 -35.23 -50.38
CA VAL A 258 10.54 -34.07 -50.49
C VAL A 258 9.45 -33.78 -49.43
N THR A 259 9.55 -32.61 -48.76
CA THR A 259 8.68 -31.40 -48.93
C THR A 259 8.83 -30.42 -47.75
N GLU A 260 9.33 -29.20 -48.03
CA GLU A 260 9.35 -28.03 -47.12
C GLU A 260 8.03 -27.21 -47.29
N PRO A 261 7.55 -26.40 -46.31
CA PRO A 261 8.23 -25.11 -46.01
C PRO A 261 8.15 -24.54 -44.57
N ALA A 262 9.14 -23.67 -44.29
CA ALA A 262 9.09 -22.40 -43.52
C ALA A 262 9.32 -22.39 -41.97
N PRO A 263 9.95 -21.30 -41.46
CA PRO A 263 10.97 -21.40 -40.42
C PRO A 263 10.45 -21.02 -39.03
N VAL A 264 10.74 -21.85 -38.03
CA VAL A 264 10.61 -21.46 -36.62
C VAL A 264 11.95 -20.86 -36.18
N LEU A 265 11.96 -19.54 -35.95
CA LEU A 265 13.03 -18.87 -35.22
C LEU A 265 13.23 -19.56 -33.86
N GLN A 266 14.33 -20.27 -33.70
CA GLN A 266 14.86 -20.66 -32.40
C GLN A 266 16.21 -19.95 -32.17
N LEU A 267 16.24 -19.13 -31.13
CA LEU A 267 17.45 -18.59 -30.52
C LEU A 267 17.17 -18.39 -29.01
N PRO A 268 18.13 -18.52 -28.08
CA PRO A 268 19.38 -19.29 -28.13
C PRO A 268 19.50 -20.30 -26.96
N VAL A 269 20.08 -21.48 -27.25
CA VAL A 269 20.51 -22.54 -26.31
C VAL A 269 21.76 -22.13 -25.48
N ILE A 270 22.07 -20.84 -25.41
CA ILE A 270 23.33 -20.36 -24.81
C ILE A 270 23.22 -20.27 -23.27
N GLU A 271 22.07 -19.86 -22.71
CA GLU A 271 21.93 -19.65 -21.26
C GLU A 271 21.91 -20.96 -20.45
N GLN A 272 21.42 -22.07 -21.02
CA GLN A 272 21.40 -23.37 -20.32
C GLN A 272 22.77 -24.06 -20.25
N ALA A 273 23.68 -23.73 -21.18
CA ALA A 273 25.03 -24.30 -21.21
C ALA A 273 25.90 -23.74 -20.07
N ASP A 274 25.80 -22.44 -19.79
CA ASP A 274 26.55 -21.75 -18.74
C ASP A 274 26.11 -22.20 -17.33
N ASP A 275 24.80 -22.36 -17.12
CA ASP A 275 24.24 -22.87 -15.87
C ASP A 275 24.68 -24.32 -15.56
N LYS A 276 24.74 -25.17 -16.60
CA LYS A 276 25.22 -26.55 -16.44
C LYS A 276 26.70 -26.57 -16.08
N PHE A 277 27.52 -25.76 -16.76
CA PHE A 277 28.95 -25.69 -16.52
C PHE A 277 29.25 -25.28 -15.07
N GLN A 278 28.58 -24.25 -14.56
CA GLN A 278 28.80 -23.77 -13.19
C GLN A 278 28.38 -24.78 -12.12
N ARG A 279 27.33 -25.59 -12.38
CA ARG A 279 26.94 -26.70 -11.50
C ARG A 279 28.00 -27.80 -11.47
N ASP A 280 28.54 -28.16 -12.64
CA ASP A 280 29.59 -29.19 -12.75
C ASP A 280 30.87 -28.75 -12.01
N VAL A 281 31.20 -27.46 -12.03
CA VAL A 281 32.33 -26.86 -11.27
C VAL A 281 32.11 -26.93 -9.77
N THR A 282 30.89 -26.61 -9.30
CA THR A 282 30.54 -26.66 -7.88
C THR A 282 30.58 -28.10 -7.35
N ARG A 283 30.03 -29.05 -8.12
CA ARG A 283 30.09 -30.48 -7.80
C ARG A 283 31.52 -30.99 -7.74
N ALA A 284 32.38 -30.60 -8.68
CA ALA A 284 33.80 -30.96 -8.67
C ALA A 284 34.54 -30.44 -7.43
N ARG A 285 34.33 -29.18 -7.01
CA ARG A 285 34.95 -28.63 -5.80
C ARG A 285 34.54 -29.40 -4.54
N ASN A 286 33.25 -29.73 -4.42
CA ASN A 286 32.73 -30.46 -3.27
C ASN A 286 33.30 -31.89 -3.21
N GLY A 287 33.37 -32.58 -4.35
CA GLY A 287 33.98 -33.92 -4.43
C GLY A 287 35.47 -33.92 -4.10
N ILE A 288 36.20 -32.86 -4.46
CA ILE A 288 37.62 -32.70 -4.09
C ILE A 288 37.76 -32.44 -2.58
N ALA A 289 36.93 -31.55 -2.01
CA ALA A 289 36.95 -31.25 -0.58
C ALA A 289 36.57 -32.47 0.29
N ALA A 290 35.65 -33.31 -0.20
CA ALA A 290 35.24 -34.56 0.44
C ALA A 290 36.24 -35.72 0.22
N GLY A 291 37.27 -35.55 -0.61
CA GLY A 291 38.25 -36.60 -0.93
C GLY A 291 37.73 -37.69 -1.87
N GLU A 292 36.55 -37.51 -2.49
CA GLU A 292 35.91 -38.47 -3.40
C GLU A 292 36.56 -38.49 -4.80
N THR A 293 37.16 -37.37 -5.22
CA THR A 293 37.87 -37.25 -6.50
C THR A 293 39.09 -36.35 -6.37
N ARG A 294 40.10 -36.54 -7.22
CA ARG A 294 41.31 -35.70 -7.25
C ARG A 294 41.14 -34.59 -8.28
N ALA A 295 41.90 -33.49 -8.12
CA ALA A 295 41.94 -32.37 -9.07
C ALA A 295 42.69 -32.71 -10.39
N THR A 296 42.50 -33.91 -10.94
CA THR A 296 43.06 -34.34 -12.22
C THR A 296 41.95 -34.42 -13.28
N VAL A 297 42.31 -34.20 -14.55
CA VAL A 297 41.32 -34.15 -15.66
C VAL A 297 40.61 -35.50 -15.82
N ARG A 298 41.35 -36.61 -15.67
CA ARG A 298 40.80 -37.97 -15.81
C ARG A 298 39.83 -38.31 -14.69
N ASP A 299 40.15 -37.94 -13.45
CA ASP A 299 39.29 -38.24 -12.31
C ASP A 299 38.02 -37.36 -12.32
N LEU A 300 38.12 -36.10 -12.79
CA LEU A 300 36.95 -35.25 -13.03
C LEU A 300 36.08 -35.77 -14.18
N GLN A 301 36.68 -36.34 -15.23
CA GLN A 301 35.96 -36.96 -16.33
C GLN A 301 35.10 -38.13 -15.85
N GLN A 302 35.68 -39.02 -15.04
CA GLN A 302 35.01 -40.19 -14.50
C GLN A 302 33.95 -39.82 -13.46
N TYR A 303 34.22 -38.82 -12.62
CA TYR A 303 33.30 -38.37 -11.58
C TYR A 303 32.08 -37.63 -12.13
N LEU A 304 32.25 -36.83 -13.18
CA LEU A 304 31.16 -36.01 -13.75
C LEU A 304 30.54 -36.58 -15.03
N GLY A 305 31.17 -37.58 -15.67
CA GLY A 305 30.71 -38.14 -16.94
C GLY A 305 30.80 -37.15 -18.11
N VAL A 306 31.75 -36.22 -18.08
CA VAL A 306 31.89 -35.14 -19.09
C VAL A 306 32.99 -35.44 -20.11
N ALA A 307 32.99 -34.73 -21.24
CA ALA A 307 34.08 -34.82 -22.22
C ALA A 307 35.39 -34.19 -21.69
N GLN A 308 36.54 -34.64 -22.21
CA GLN A 308 37.88 -34.19 -21.80
C GLN A 308 38.06 -32.66 -21.85
N LYS A 309 37.52 -31.99 -22.89
CA LYS A 309 37.58 -30.53 -23.05
C LYS A 309 36.84 -29.78 -21.93
N THR A 310 35.71 -30.33 -21.47
CA THR A 310 34.93 -29.74 -20.37
C THR A 310 35.63 -29.96 -19.03
N ALA A 311 36.18 -31.16 -18.80
CA ALA A 311 36.93 -31.46 -17.59
C ALA A 311 38.20 -30.58 -17.44
N SER A 312 38.90 -30.26 -18.52
CA SER A 312 40.06 -29.36 -18.48
C SER A 312 39.66 -27.91 -18.19
N ALA A 313 38.54 -27.44 -18.74
CA ALA A 313 37.99 -26.11 -18.43
C ALA A 313 37.57 -26.00 -16.96
N ILE A 314 36.89 -27.02 -16.41
CA ILE A 314 36.50 -27.09 -14.99
C ILE A 314 37.74 -27.06 -14.10
N ARG A 315 38.77 -27.85 -14.40
CA ARG A 315 40.03 -27.85 -13.64
C ARG A 315 40.68 -26.47 -13.61
N LYS A 316 40.68 -25.75 -14.74
CA LYS A 316 41.24 -24.40 -14.84
C LYS A 316 40.48 -23.41 -13.93
N GLN A 317 39.15 -23.47 -13.94
CA GLN A 317 38.31 -22.59 -13.12
C GLN A 317 38.41 -22.90 -11.61
N ILE A 318 38.70 -24.16 -11.24
CA ILE A 318 39.00 -24.54 -9.86
C ILE A 318 40.37 -23.99 -9.43
N ALA A 319 41.36 -23.97 -10.33
CA ALA A 319 42.69 -23.42 -10.04
C ALA A 319 42.74 -21.89 -9.98
N GLU A 320 41.89 -21.19 -10.75
CA GLU A 320 41.84 -19.72 -10.81
C GLU A 320 41.09 -19.06 -9.64
N ALA A 321 40.29 -19.82 -8.89
CA ALA A 321 39.59 -19.33 -7.71
C ALA A 321 40.12 -20.04 -6.44
N PRO A 322 41.31 -19.65 -5.95
CA PRO A 322 41.79 -20.10 -4.65
C PRO A 322 40.80 -19.65 -3.58
N SER A 323 40.48 -20.58 -2.67
CA SER A 323 39.66 -20.38 -1.47
C SER A 323 40.17 -19.24 -0.60
#